data_AF-A0AAV2JXS1-F1
#
_entry.id   AF-A0AAV2JXS1-F1
#
_cell.length_a   1.000
_cell.length_b   1.000
_cell.length_c   1.000
_cell.angle_alpha   90.00
_cell.angle_beta   90.00
_cell.angle_gamma   90.00
#
_symmetry.space_group_name_H-M   'P 1'
#
loop_
_entity.id
_entity.type
_entity.pdbx_description
1 polymer ?
#
loop_
_entity_poly.entity_id
_entity_poly.type
_entity_poly.pdbx_seq_one_letter_code
_entity_poly.pdbx_strand_id
1 'polypeptide(L)'
;MCADCPVELQVKRPLMPIQLSPEQVGLEMLCLCGQLDLLIRAQTQQFQDQLESGCSPEESDTFQLQGSDILDQMLQCLEHLPKPMPQLEDYLDLIGLSEMFPRVELVISSFRGIKVFSEIKKEIEANFKQLKQSLVAEEGSRHEPHLSAQYISWILEMTQNITLMVLSLPEEVTEELDPALTFMAQFLS
;
A
#
# COMPACT_ATOMS: atom_id res chain seq x y z
N MET A 1 -52.01 11.12 35.87
CA MET A 1 -50.92 11.88 35.22
C MET A 1 -49.78 10.89 35.05
N CYS A 2 -49.68 10.25 33.89
CA CYS A 2 -48.55 9.35 33.60
C CYS A 2 -47.45 10.20 32.98
N ALA A 3 -46.27 10.18 33.58
CA ALA A 3 -45.10 10.85 33.05
C ALA A 3 -44.62 10.09 31.81
N ASP A 4 -44.66 10.76 30.67
CA ASP A 4 -43.89 10.37 29.48
C ASP A 4 -42.41 10.37 29.85
N CYS A 5 -41.79 9.20 29.88
CA CYS A 5 -40.34 9.07 29.99
C CYS A 5 -39.79 9.03 28.56
N PRO A 6 -39.12 10.09 28.06
CA PRO A 6 -38.54 10.07 26.72
C PRO A 6 -37.39 9.07 26.70
N VAL A 7 -37.53 8.01 25.91
CA VAL A 7 -36.44 7.07 25.61
C VAL A 7 -35.59 7.71 24.52
N GLU A 8 -34.43 8.26 24.89
CA GLU A 8 -33.42 8.69 23.93
C GLU A 8 -32.76 7.47 23.27
N LEU A 9 -33.17 7.20 22.04
CA LEU A 9 -32.60 6.14 21.20
C LEU A 9 -31.27 6.65 20.62
N GLN A 10 -30.15 6.37 21.28
CA GLN A 10 -28.82 6.66 20.75
C GLN A 10 -28.41 5.64 19.70
N VAL A 11 -28.77 5.90 18.43
CA VAL A 11 -28.46 5.05 17.26
C VAL A 11 -26.96 5.08 16.88
N LYS A 12 -26.12 5.88 17.56
CA LYS A 12 -24.81 6.26 17.02
C LYS A 12 -23.63 5.34 17.36
N ARG A 13 -23.78 4.34 18.23
CA ARG A 13 -22.72 3.33 18.46
C ARG A 13 -23.33 1.99 18.91
N PRO A 14 -22.91 0.85 18.34
CA PRO A 14 -23.25 -0.45 18.90
C PRO A 14 -22.70 -0.53 20.33
N LEU A 15 -23.53 -1.01 21.26
CA LEU A 15 -23.22 -1.10 22.69
C LEU A 15 -22.12 -2.13 23.01
N MET A 16 -21.70 -2.93 22.02
CA MET A 16 -20.60 -3.89 22.10
C MET A 16 -19.68 -3.73 20.88
N PRO A 17 -18.36 -3.94 21.02
CA PRO A 17 -17.49 -4.16 19.87
C PRO A 17 -18.06 -5.33 19.06
N ILE A 18 -18.35 -5.10 17.78
CA ILE A 18 -18.76 -6.17 16.89
C ILE A 18 -17.50 -6.99 16.62
N GLN A 19 -17.27 -8.05 17.40
CA GLN A 19 -16.27 -9.04 17.02
C GLN A 19 -16.84 -9.84 15.86
N LEU A 20 -16.30 -9.62 14.66
CA LEU A 20 -16.66 -10.40 13.49
C LEU A 20 -16.19 -11.85 13.69
N SER A 21 -17.07 -12.82 13.41
CA SER A 21 -16.65 -14.22 13.27
C SER A 21 -15.80 -14.39 11.99
N PRO A 22 -15.01 -15.47 11.87
CA PRO A 22 -14.24 -15.74 10.65
C PRO A 22 -15.11 -15.76 9.38
N GLU A 23 -16.33 -16.29 9.46
CA GLU A 23 -17.28 -16.30 8.34
C GLU A 23 -17.75 -14.89 7.99
N GLN A 24 -17.96 -14.03 9.00
CA GLN A 24 -18.33 -12.63 8.78
C GLN A 24 -17.17 -11.84 8.17
N VAL A 25 -15.92 -12.11 8.57
CA VAL A 25 -14.73 -11.55 7.93
C VAL A 25 -14.66 -11.94 6.45
N GLY A 26 -14.94 -13.20 6.11
CA GLY A 26 -15.00 -13.65 4.71
C GLY A 26 -16.07 -12.94 3.89
N LEU A 27 -17.27 -12.74 4.45
CA LEU A 27 -18.36 -12.01 3.79
C LEU A 27 -18.05 -10.53 3.60
N GLU A 28 -17.46 -9.89 4.61
CA GLU A 28 -17.06 -8.49 4.51
C GLU A 28 -15.93 -8.32 3.48
N MET A 29 -14.95 -9.22 3.49
CA MET A 29 -13.86 -9.22 2.50
C MET A 29 -14.41 -9.37 1.08
N LEU A 30 -15.40 -10.25 0.85
CA LEU A 30 -16.08 -10.39 -0.43
C LEU A 30 -16.78 -9.09 -0.85
N CYS A 31 -17.47 -8.42 0.08
CA CYS A 31 -18.14 -7.15 -0.17
C CYS A 31 -17.13 -6.05 -0.55
N LEU A 32 -16.04 -5.92 0.21
CA LEU A 32 -14.97 -4.95 -0.02
C LEU A 32 -14.26 -5.21 -1.35
N CYS A 33 -13.97 -6.47 -1.70
CA CYS A 33 -13.45 -6.82 -3.03
C CYS A 33 -14.41 -6.41 -4.15
N GLY A 34 -15.72 -6.63 -3.97
CA GLY A 34 -16.73 -6.19 -4.93
C GLY A 34 -16.81 -4.67 -5.10
N GLN A 35 -16.70 -3.92 -3.99
CA GLN A 35 -16.65 -2.45 -4.03
C GLN A 35 -15.40 -1.96 -4.76
N LEU A 36 -14.25 -2.57 -4.48
CA LEU A 36 -12.98 -2.21 -5.12
C LEU A 36 -12.98 -2.57 -6.61
N ASP A 37 -13.48 -3.75 -7.02
CA ASP A 37 -13.61 -4.11 -8.45
C ASP A 37 -14.52 -3.14 -9.21
N LEU A 38 -15.62 -2.69 -8.61
CA LEU A 38 -16.49 -1.69 -9.21
C LEU A 38 -15.78 -0.35 -9.37
N LEU A 39 -15.05 0.08 -8.34
CA LEU A 39 -14.26 1.31 -8.34
C LEU A 39 -13.16 1.27 -9.42
N ILE A 40 -12.47 0.13 -9.57
CA ILE A 40 -11.45 -0.11 -10.60
C ILE A 40 -12.06 -0.01 -12.00
N ARG A 41 -13.23 -0.59 -12.22
CA ARG A 41 -13.94 -0.50 -13.51
C ARG A 41 -14.33 0.94 -13.83
N ALA A 42 -14.81 1.70 -12.85
CA ALA A 42 -15.14 3.11 -13.03
C ALA A 42 -13.90 3.93 -13.43
N GLN A 43 -12.76 3.70 -12.77
CA GLN A 43 -11.49 4.34 -13.12
C GLN A 43 -11.00 3.93 -14.52
N THR A 44 -11.15 2.66 -14.89
CA THR A 44 -10.79 2.16 -16.23
C THR A 44 -11.63 2.83 -17.31
N GLN A 45 -12.94 2.98 -17.09
CA GLN A 45 -13.82 3.68 -18.02
C GLN A 45 -13.43 5.17 -18.13
N GLN A 46 -13.14 5.83 -17.00
CA GLN A 46 -12.69 7.22 -17.01
C GLN A 46 -11.39 7.40 -17.82
N PHE A 47 -10.45 6.45 -17.74
CA PHE A 47 -9.25 6.48 -18.58
C PHE A 47 -9.59 6.37 -20.07
N GLN A 48 -10.50 5.47 -20.43
CA GLN A 48 -10.92 5.28 -21.81
C GLN A 48 -11.57 6.55 -22.38
N ASP A 49 -12.44 7.21 -21.61
CA ASP A 49 -13.09 8.47 -22.01
C ASP A 49 -12.07 9.62 -22.19
N GLN A 50 -11.03 9.66 -21.35
CA GLN A 50 -9.93 10.64 -21.47
C GLN A 50 -9.08 10.40 -22.73
N LEU A 51 -8.79 9.14 -23.04
CA LEU A 51 -8.06 8.75 -24.25
C LEU A 51 -8.85 9.13 -25.52
N GLU A 52 -10.16 8.88 -25.53
CA GLU A 52 -11.04 9.25 -26.66
C GLU A 52 -11.15 10.77 -26.86
N SER A 53 -11.01 11.56 -25.79
CA SER A 53 -11.00 13.02 -25.85
C SER A 53 -9.63 13.63 -26.14
N GLY A 54 -8.57 12.82 -26.26
CA GLY A 54 -7.21 13.24 -26.56
C GLY A 54 -6.42 13.79 -25.37
N CYS A 55 -6.90 13.56 -24.15
CA CYS A 55 -6.20 13.91 -22.91
C CYS A 55 -5.25 12.79 -22.47
N SER A 56 -4.22 13.13 -21.69
CA SER A 56 -3.41 12.12 -21.01
C SER A 56 -4.25 11.46 -19.92
N PRO A 57 -4.31 10.13 -19.83
CA PRO A 57 -5.03 9.44 -18.77
C PRO A 57 -4.39 9.73 -17.41
N GLU A 58 -5.14 10.38 -16.53
CA GLU A 58 -4.75 10.61 -15.13
C GLU A 58 -5.71 9.89 -14.17
N GLU A 59 -5.12 9.32 -13.12
CA GLU A 59 -5.87 8.62 -12.10
C GLU A 59 -6.68 9.62 -11.27
N SER A 60 -7.91 9.25 -10.89
CA SER A 60 -8.76 10.15 -10.14
C SER A 60 -8.34 10.23 -8.67
N ASP A 61 -8.27 11.44 -8.13
CA ASP A 61 -8.11 11.65 -6.68
C ASP A 61 -9.19 10.92 -5.86
N THR A 62 -10.40 10.80 -6.43
CA THR A 62 -11.52 10.10 -5.79
C THR A 62 -11.27 8.59 -5.76
N PHE A 63 -10.72 8.03 -6.84
CA PHE A 63 -10.32 6.62 -6.88
C PHE A 63 -9.25 6.31 -5.84
N GLN A 64 -8.22 7.14 -5.75
CA GLN A 64 -7.14 6.99 -4.79
C GLN A 64 -7.65 7.03 -3.34
N LEU A 65 -8.48 8.01 -2.99
CA LEU A 65 -9.05 8.14 -1.65
C LEU A 65 -9.93 6.93 -1.30
N GLN A 66 -10.89 6.58 -2.16
CA GLN A 66 -11.81 5.48 -1.90
C GLN A 66 -11.11 4.12 -1.90
N GLY A 67 -10.14 3.91 -2.80
CA GLY A 67 -9.35 2.69 -2.87
C GLY A 67 -8.54 2.47 -1.60
N SER A 68 -7.89 3.53 -1.08
CA SER A 68 -7.18 3.47 0.21
C SER A 68 -8.13 3.17 1.37
N ASP A 69 -9.29 3.81 1.43
CA ASP A 69 -10.28 3.58 2.51
C ASP A 69 -10.81 2.13 2.51
N ILE A 70 -11.04 1.55 1.33
CA ILE A 70 -11.46 0.15 1.19
C ILE A 70 -10.32 -0.78 1.64
N LEU A 71 -9.09 -0.52 1.22
CA LEU A 71 -7.90 -1.30 1.63
C LEU A 71 -7.69 -1.28 3.14
N ASP A 72 -7.80 -0.11 3.77
CA ASP A 72 -7.70 0.01 5.22
C ASP A 72 -8.82 -0.78 5.93
N GLN A 73 -10.04 -0.81 5.38
CA GLN A 73 -11.12 -1.64 5.89
C GLN A 73 -10.84 -3.14 5.73
N MET A 74 -10.26 -3.57 4.61
CA MET A 74 -9.85 -4.97 4.40
C MET A 74 -8.82 -5.40 5.45
N LEU A 75 -7.83 -4.54 5.73
CA LEU A 75 -6.82 -4.80 6.77
C LEU A 75 -7.46 -4.84 8.17
N GLN A 76 -8.40 -3.95 8.48
CA GLN A 76 -9.15 -3.96 9.74
C GLN A 76 -10.01 -5.23 9.90
N CYS A 77 -10.53 -5.78 8.80
CA CYS A 77 -11.27 -7.06 8.85
C CYS A 77 -10.37 -8.20 9.35
N LEU A 78 -9.10 -8.24 8.92
CA LEU A 78 -8.14 -9.27 9.33
C LEU A 78 -7.80 -9.22 10.82
N GLU A 79 -7.92 -8.05 11.48
CA GLU A 79 -7.67 -7.92 12.92
C GLU A 79 -8.62 -8.77 13.78
N HIS A 80 -9.76 -9.21 13.22
CA HIS A 80 -10.73 -10.06 13.88
C HIS A 80 -10.38 -11.57 13.80
N LEU A 81 -9.37 -11.93 13.00
CA LEU A 81 -8.93 -13.31 12.83
C LEU A 81 -7.99 -13.76 13.97
N PRO A 82 -7.90 -15.07 14.25
CA PRO A 82 -6.97 -15.60 15.25
C PRO A 82 -5.51 -15.31 14.87
N LYS A 83 -4.64 -15.19 15.88
CA LYS A 83 -3.20 -15.00 15.68
C LYS A 83 -2.49 -16.33 15.37
N PRO A 84 -1.48 -16.34 14.48
CA PRO A 84 -0.92 -15.20 13.75
C PRO A 84 -1.86 -14.68 12.66
N MET A 85 -2.00 -13.36 12.58
CA MET A 85 -2.87 -12.71 11.60
C MET A 85 -2.29 -12.93 10.20
N PRO A 86 -3.09 -13.42 9.23
CA PRO A 86 -2.62 -13.62 7.86
C PRO A 86 -2.32 -12.28 7.18
N GLN A 87 -1.45 -12.29 6.16
CA GLN A 87 -1.36 -11.16 5.23
C GLN A 87 -2.64 -11.08 4.39
N LEU A 88 -2.89 -9.90 3.80
CA LEU A 88 -4.11 -9.69 3.02
C LEU A 88 -4.12 -10.57 1.77
N GLU A 89 -3.02 -10.60 1.04
CA GLU A 89 -2.85 -11.39 -0.19
C GLU A 89 -3.03 -12.89 0.10
N ASP A 90 -2.31 -13.41 1.11
CA ASP A 90 -2.42 -14.81 1.55
C ASP A 90 -3.87 -15.18 1.93
N TYR A 91 -4.59 -14.26 2.58
CA TYR A 91 -5.97 -14.50 2.98
C TYR A 91 -6.89 -14.55 1.75
N LEU A 92 -6.76 -13.59 0.82
CA LEU A 92 -7.56 -13.55 -0.40
C LEU A 92 -7.36 -14.81 -1.24
N ASP A 93 -6.13 -15.33 -1.33
CA ASP A 93 -5.81 -16.59 -1.99
C ASP A 93 -6.49 -17.77 -1.30
N LEU A 94 -6.38 -17.85 0.04
CA LEU A 94 -6.94 -18.95 0.83
C LEU A 94 -8.45 -19.10 0.65
N ILE A 95 -9.18 -17.98 0.59
CA ILE A 95 -10.65 -17.99 0.42
C ILE A 95 -11.10 -17.89 -1.05
N GLY A 96 -10.15 -17.92 -1.99
CA GLY A 96 -10.40 -17.92 -3.44
C GLY A 96 -10.88 -16.57 -4.01
N LEU A 97 -10.74 -15.48 -3.26
CA LEU A 97 -11.15 -14.15 -3.72
C LEU A 97 -10.17 -13.56 -4.74
N SER A 98 -8.88 -13.90 -4.68
CA SER A 98 -7.89 -13.50 -5.69
C SER A 98 -8.30 -13.99 -7.08
N GLU A 99 -8.72 -15.26 -7.19
CA GLU A 99 -9.22 -15.84 -8.45
C GLU A 99 -10.54 -15.22 -8.91
N MET A 100 -11.42 -14.86 -7.98
CA MET A 100 -12.70 -14.22 -8.29
C MET A 100 -12.54 -12.76 -8.72
N PHE A 101 -11.55 -12.05 -8.17
CA PHE A 101 -11.30 -10.63 -8.37
C PHE A 101 -9.82 -10.36 -8.72
N PRO A 102 -9.33 -10.85 -9.87
CA PRO A 102 -7.90 -10.72 -10.23
C PRO A 102 -7.44 -9.26 -10.41
N ARG A 103 -8.36 -8.36 -10.78
CA ARG A 103 -8.09 -6.92 -10.85
C ARG A 103 -7.87 -6.31 -9.46
N VAL A 104 -8.57 -6.81 -8.45
CA VAL A 104 -8.44 -6.31 -7.08
C VAL A 104 -7.07 -6.69 -6.52
N GLU A 105 -6.64 -7.94 -6.72
CA GLU A 105 -5.30 -8.42 -6.33
C GLU A 105 -4.18 -7.56 -6.92
N LEU A 106 -4.25 -7.27 -8.22
CA LEU A 106 -3.31 -6.41 -8.92
C LEU A 106 -3.24 -4.99 -8.32
N VAL A 107 -4.41 -4.42 -8.03
CA VAL A 107 -4.53 -3.06 -7.51
C VAL A 107 -4.07 -2.98 -6.06
N ILE A 108 -4.39 -3.97 -5.22
CA ILE A 108 -3.89 -4.07 -3.84
C ILE A 108 -2.36 -4.02 -3.82
N SER A 109 -1.72 -4.82 -4.69
CA SER A 109 -0.26 -4.84 -4.85
C SER A 109 0.30 -3.46 -5.24
N SER A 110 -0.41 -2.75 -6.12
CA SER A 110 -0.03 -1.40 -6.56
C SER A 110 -0.14 -0.36 -5.45
N PHE A 111 -1.25 -0.33 -4.70
CA PHE A 111 -1.44 0.56 -3.54
C PHE A 111 -0.39 0.32 -2.45
N ARG A 112 -0.04 -0.95 -2.20
CA ARG A 112 1.01 -1.33 -1.26
C ARG A 112 2.36 -0.77 -1.71
N GLY A 113 2.70 -0.95 -2.99
CA GLY A 113 3.92 -0.38 -3.58
C GLY A 113 4.00 1.13 -3.38
N ILE A 114 2.93 1.86 -3.73
CA ILE A 114 2.86 3.33 -3.58
C ILE A 114 3.10 3.77 -2.13
N LYS A 115 2.49 3.08 -1.16
CA LYS A 115 2.66 3.42 0.26
C LYS A 115 4.10 3.23 0.73
N VAL A 116 4.72 2.10 0.41
CA VAL A 116 6.10 1.83 0.82
C VAL A 116 7.07 2.78 0.10
N PHE A 117 6.88 3.07 -1.19
CA PHE A 117 7.69 4.09 -1.88
C PHE A 117 7.55 5.48 -1.26
N SER A 118 6.34 5.86 -0.81
CA SER A 118 6.09 7.13 -0.11
C SER A 118 6.82 7.21 1.23
N GLU A 119 6.84 6.12 2.00
CA GLU A 119 7.58 6.03 3.26
C GLU A 119 9.09 6.13 3.03
N ILE A 120 9.63 5.38 2.06
CA ILE A 120 11.04 5.44 1.67
C ILE A 120 11.43 6.87 1.25
N LYS A 121 10.59 7.54 0.44
CA LYS A 121 10.82 8.94 0.05
C LYS A 121 10.94 9.85 1.28
N LYS A 122 10.04 9.73 2.26
CA LYS A 122 10.09 10.53 3.50
C LYS A 122 11.36 10.25 4.30
N GLU A 123 11.80 9.00 4.37
CA GLU A 123 13.06 8.64 5.03
C GLU A 123 14.28 9.24 4.33
N ILE A 124 14.32 9.19 2.99
CA ILE A 124 15.35 9.86 2.20
C ILE A 124 15.37 11.35 2.53
N GLU A 125 14.22 12.03 2.43
CA GLU A 125 14.11 13.46 2.69
C GLU A 125 14.56 13.84 4.12
N ALA A 126 14.21 13.03 5.11
CA ALA A 126 14.60 13.24 6.50
C ALA A 126 16.11 13.10 6.71
N ASN A 127 16.74 12.11 6.10
CA ASN A 127 18.16 11.79 6.29
C ASN A 127 19.09 12.58 5.35
N PHE A 128 18.58 13.07 4.22
CA PHE A 128 19.38 13.68 3.15
C PHE A 128 20.23 14.85 3.63
N LYS A 129 19.68 15.71 4.49
CA LYS A 129 20.39 16.90 5.00
C LYS A 129 21.63 16.51 5.81
N GLN A 130 21.50 15.55 6.73
CA GLN A 130 22.59 15.12 7.59
C GLN A 130 23.62 14.27 6.82
N LEU A 131 23.13 13.39 5.93
CA LEU A 131 23.97 12.65 5.00
C LEU A 131 24.86 13.60 4.19
N LYS A 132 24.27 14.62 3.57
CA LYS A 132 24.99 15.62 2.80
C LYS A 132 26.04 16.35 3.64
N GLN A 133 25.70 16.73 4.88
CA GLN A 133 26.64 17.38 5.81
C GLN A 133 27.83 16.48 6.15
N SER A 134 27.61 15.18 6.35
CA SER A 134 28.69 14.22 6.63
C SER A 134 29.66 14.02 5.47
N LEU A 135 29.23 14.37 4.24
CA LEU A 135 30.02 14.24 3.01
C LEU A 135 30.75 15.54 2.62
N VAL A 136 30.49 16.67 3.28
CA VAL A 136 31.21 17.92 3.01
C VAL A 136 32.61 17.81 3.62
N ALA A 137 33.63 17.83 2.77
CA ALA A 137 35.02 17.96 3.21
C ALA A 137 35.28 19.40 3.67
N GLU A 138 35.86 19.60 4.86
CA GLU A 138 36.33 20.92 5.28
C GLU A 138 37.46 21.39 4.37
N GLU A 139 37.41 22.64 3.91
CA GLU A 139 38.42 23.26 3.05
C GLU A 139 39.81 23.17 3.71
N GLY A 140 40.69 22.35 3.13
CA GLY A 140 42.06 22.11 3.63
C GLY A 140 42.29 20.74 4.30
N SER A 141 41.25 19.93 4.48
CA SER A 141 41.39 18.56 5.00
C SER A 141 41.95 17.61 3.93
N ARG A 142 42.92 16.75 4.31
CA ARG A 142 43.51 15.70 3.44
C ARG A 142 42.75 14.37 3.49
N HIS A 143 41.68 14.28 4.28
CA HIS A 143 40.91 13.05 4.47
C HIS A 143 39.72 13.06 3.52
N GLU A 144 39.52 11.95 2.80
CA GLU A 144 38.31 11.77 2.02
C GLU A 144 37.09 11.74 2.94
N PRO A 145 35.97 12.37 2.54
CA PRO A 145 34.72 12.25 3.30
C PRO A 145 34.27 10.79 3.29
N HIS A 146 34.13 10.21 4.49
CA HIS A 146 33.66 8.84 4.68
C HIS A 146 32.26 8.84 5.26
N LEU A 147 31.37 8.04 4.67
CA LEU A 147 30.04 7.80 5.23
C LEU A 147 30.18 7.04 6.55
N SER A 148 29.38 7.43 7.54
CA SER A 148 29.29 6.67 8.79
C SER A 148 28.70 5.27 8.52
N ALA A 149 29.08 4.28 9.32
CA ALA A 149 28.53 2.93 9.23
C ALA A 149 26.99 2.91 9.31
N GLN A 150 26.39 3.86 10.05
CA GLN A 150 24.95 4.04 10.13
C GLN A 150 24.34 4.37 8.76
N TYR A 151 24.91 5.32 8.02
CA TYR A 151 24.38 5.69 6.70
C TYR A 151 24.64 4.62 5.64
N ILE A 152 25.77 3.90 5.73
CA ILE A 152 26.04 2.75 4.86
C ILE A 152 24.96 1.67 5.07
N SER A 153 24.69 1.30 6.33
CA SER A 153 23.66 0.30 6.66
C SER A 153 22.29 0.75 6.19
N TRP A 154 21.92 2.01 6.43
CA TRP A 154 20.64 2.56 6.00
C TRP A 154 20.47 2.54 4.48
N ILE A 155 21.49 2.95 3.71
CA ILE A 155 21.42 2.92 2.23
C ILE A 155 21.25 1.50 1.72
N LEU A 156 21.96 0.53 2.30
CA LEU A 156 21.86 -0.88 1.92
C LEU A 156 20.47 -1.46 2.23
N GLU A 157 19.96 -1.25 3.44
CA GLU A 157 18.63 -1.69 3.86
C GLU A 157 17.54 -1.06 2.99
N MET A 158 17.64 0.24 2.74
CA MET A 158 16.70 0.96 1.88
C MET A 158 16.74 0.44 0.44
N THR A 159 17.93 0.21 -0.12
CA THR A 159 18.08 -0.33 -1.47
C THR A 159 17.48 -1.73 -1.57
N GLN A 160 17.72 -2.57 -0.57
CA GLN A 160 17.13 -3.91 -0.49
C GLN A 160 15.59 -3.85 -0.42
N ASN A 161 15.03 -2.96 0.39
CA ASN A 161 13.58 -2.76 0.49
C ASN A 161 12.96 -2.31 -0.85
N ILE A 162 13.61 -1.37 -1.56
CA ILE A 162 13.18 -0.95 -2.90
C ILE A 162 13.22 -2.13 -3.87
N THR A 163 14.32 -2.89 -3.89
CA THR A 163 14.48 -4.02 -4.79
C THR A 163 13.43 -5.10 -4.53
N LEU A 164 13.20 -5.49 -3.28
CA LEU A 164 12.18 -6.49 -2.93
C LEU A 164 10.77 -6.03 -3.33
N MET A 165 10.47 -4.74 -3.16
CA MET A 165 9.19 -4.20 -3.58
C MET A 165 9.02 -4.23 -5.10
N VAL A 166 10.01 -3.77 -5.86
CA VAL A 166 9.94 -3.81 -7.33
C VAL A 166 9.82 -5.26 -7.82
N LEU A 167 10.53 -6.20 -7.22
CA LEU A 167 10.43 -7.62 -7.57
C LEU A 167 9.08 -8.26 -7.19
N SER A 168 8.32 -7.64 -6.27
CA SER A 168 6.96 -8.07 -5.93
C SER A 168 5.89 -7.49 -6.85
N LEU A 169 6.24 -6.50 -7.69
CA LEU A 169 5.31 -5.96 -8.67
C LEU A 169 5.18 -6.92 -9.87
N PRO A 170 4.01 -6.93 -10.53
CA PRO A 170 3.80 -7.70 -11.75
C PRO A 170 4.81 -7.37 -12.85
N GLU A 171 5.11 -8.36 -13.70
CA GLU A 171 6.07 -8.23 -14.80
C GLU A 171 5.65 -7.14 -15.79
N GLU A 172 4.33 -6.98 -16.01
CA GLU A 172 3.77 -5.96 -16.91
C GLU A 172 4.10 -4.53 -16.49
N VAL A 173 4.41 -4.31 -15.21
CA VAL A 173 4.74 -3.00 -14.65
C VAL A 173 6.26 -2.80 -14.54
N THR A 174 7.03 -3.89 -14.55
CA THR A 174 8.48 -3.89 -14.31
C THR A 174 9.32 -4.22 -15.54
N GLU A 175 8.69 -4.53 -16.68
CA GLU A 175 9.35 -4.89 -17.94
C GLU A 175 10.39 -3.84 -18.38
N GLU A 176 10.08 -2.56 -18.26
CA GLU A 176 11.02 -1.48 -18.61
C GLU A 176 12.20 -1.33 -17.63
N LEU A 177 12.07 -1.89 -16.42
CA LEU A 177 13.09 -1.86 -15.37
C LEU A 177 13.99 -3.10 -15.39
N ASP A 178 13.70 -4.10 -16.25
CA ASP A 178 14.41 -5.38 -16.31
C ASP A 178 15.95 -5.25 -16.42
N PRO A 179 16.52 -4.33 -17.25
CA PRO A 179 17.96 -4.14 -17.29
C PRO A 179 18.55 -3.67 -15.96
N ALA A 180 17.82 -2.82 -15.22
CA ALA A 180 18.25 -2.33 -13.91
C ALA A 180 18.09 -3.40 -12.83
N LEU A 181 17.02 -4.19 -12.88
CA LEU A 181 16.77 -5.32 -11.98
C LEU A 181 17.82 -6.42 -12.15
N THR A 182 18.15 -6.76 -13.40
CA THR A 182 19.22 -7.71 -13.74
C THR A 182 20.57 -7.24 -13.20
N PHE A 183 20.88 -5.94 -13.29
CA PHE A 183 22.09 -5.37 -12.71
C PHE A 183 22.08 -5.47 -11.17
N MET A 184 20.97 -5.12 -10.51
CA MET A 184 20.86 -5.17 -9.05
C MET A 184 20.95 -6.61 -8.50
N ALA A 185 20.37 -7.59 -9.19
CA ALA A 185 20.42 -9.00 -8.79
C ALA A 185 21.86 -9.54 -8.66
N GLN A 186 22.81 -8.99 -9.43
CA GLN A 186 24.23 -9.35 -9.35
C GLN A 186 24.89 -8.99 -8.01
N PHE A 187 24.30 -8.08 -7.25
CA PHE A 187 24.81 -7.61 -5.95
C PHE A 187 24.05 -8.22 -4.76
N LEU A 188 22.94 -8.92 -5.01
CA LEU A 188 22.14 -9.61 -4.00
C LEU A 188 22.43 -11.12 -3.91
N SER A 189 23.29 -11.64 -4.81
CA SER A 189 23.75 -13.04 -4.87
C SER A 189 25.04 -13.24 -4.08
#